data_AF-A0A9C8H548-F1
#
_entry.id   AF-A0A9C8H548-F1
#
_cell.length_a   1.000
_cell.length_b   1.000
_cell.length_c   1.000
_cell.angle_alpha   90.00
_cell.angle_beta   90.00
_cell.angle_gamma   90.00
#
_symmetry.space_group_name_H-M   'P 1'
#
loop_
_entity.id
_entity.type
_entity.pdbx_description
1 polymer ?
#
loop_
_entity_poly.entity_id
_entity_poly.type
_entity_poly.pdbx_seq_one_letter_code
_entity_poly.pdbx_strand_id
1 'polypeptide(L)'
;MPTTDARSIQSIGSAPGRPILALDLGTTTGWALRDADGLILSGTASFRPGRFDGGGMRFLRFTNWLTEIDRLSGPIATIWFEEVRRHAATDAAHVYGGLMATLTSWAELRGVPYQGVPVGTIKRHA
;
A
#
# COMPACT_ATOMS: atom_id res chain seq x y z
N MET A 1 41.17 -35.23 -20.76
CA MET A 1 39.96 -35.46 -19.93
C MET A 1 40.41 -36.07 -18.59
N PRO A 2 39.75 -35.81 -17.46
CA PRO A 2 38.62 -34.89 -17.16
C PRO A 2 39.08 -33.76 -16.21
N THR A 3 38.36 -32.71 -15.80
CA THR A 3 37.09 -32.05 -16.15
C THR A 3 37.19 -30.68 -15.49
N THR A 4 36.90 -29.62 -16.23
CA THR A 4 36.74 -28.26 -15.71
C THR A 4 35.58 -28.25 -14.71
N ASP A 5 35.87 -27.90 -13.46
CA ASP A 5 34.87 -27.75 -12.41
C ASP A 5 34.12 -26.43 -12.67
N ALA A 6 32.95 -26.55 -13.29
CA ALA A 6 32.05 -25.44 -13.51
C ALA A 6 31.46 -25.03 -12.15
N ARG A 7 32.09 -24.04 -11.50
CA ARG A 7 31.50 -23.35 -10.34
C ARG A 7 30.12 -22.87 -10.76
N SER A 8 29.09 -23.53 -10.23
CA SER A 8 27.71 -23.14 -10.41
C SER A 8 27.57 -21.69 -9.93
N ILE A 9 27.22 -20.80 -10.86
CA ILE A 9 26.76 -19.47 -10.52
C ILE A 9 25.45 -19.70 -9.76
N GLN A 10 25.52 -19.69 -8.44
CA GLN A 10 24.31 -19.52 -7.64
C GLN A 10 23.73 -18.18 -8.09
N SER A 11 22.58 -18.24 -8.77
CA SER A 11 21.73 -17.07 -8.93
C SER A 11 21.56 -16.50 -7.53
N ILE A 12 22.09 -15.30 -7.30
CA ILE A 12 21.86 -14.55 -6.06
C ILE A 12 20.39 -14.15 -6.15
N GLY A 13 19.49 -15.06 -5.78
CA GLY A 13 18.14 -14.69 -5.42
C GLY A 13 18.30 -13.65 -4.33
N SER A 14 17.86 -12.42 -4.61
CA SER A 14 17.76 -11.38 -3.60
C SER A 14 17.12 -12.02 -2.37
N ALA A 15 17.71 -11.83 -1.19
CA ALA A 15 17.07 -12.28 0.05
C ALA A 15 15.61 -11.84 0.01
N PRO A 16 14.64 -12.72 0.33
CA PRO A 16 13.23 -12.38 0.20
C PRO A 16 12.98 -11.09 0.97
N GLY A 17 12.55 -10.08 0.24
CA GLY A 17 12.13 -8.82 0.84
C GLY A 17 10.90 -9.07 1.70
N ARG A 18 10.58 -8.15 2.61
CA ARG A 18 9.25 -8.15 3.20
C ARG A 18 8.33 -7.26 2.35
N PRO A 19 7.04 -7.59 2.20
CA PRO A 19 6.14 -6.83 1.36
C PRO A 19 6.04 -5.35 1.76
N ILE A 20 6.03 -4.46 0.77
CA ILE A 20 5.87 -3.01 0.95
C ILE A 20 4.66 -2.55 0.17
N LEU A 21 3.75 -1.83 0.83
CA LEU A 21 2.55 -1.27 0.22
C LEU A 21 2.68 0.26 0.10
N ALA A 22 2.45 0.79 -1.09
CA ALA A 22 2.33 2.22 -1.35
C ALA A 22 0.89 2.56 -1.74
N LEU A 23 0.35 3.66 -1.19
CA LEU A 23 -1.04 4.08 -1.36
C LEU A 23 -1.19 5.54 -1.77
N ASP A 24 -2.05 5.79 -2.74
CA ASP A 24 -2.61 7.11 -3.03
C ASP A 24 -4.07 7.13 -2.55
N LEU A 25 -4.35 7.82 -1.45
CA LEU A 25 -5.62 7.75 -0.75
C LEU A 25 -6.70 8.61 -1.41
N GLY A 26 -7.80 7.98 -1.78
CA GLY A 26 -8.97 8.67 -2.30
C GLY A 26 -10.17 7.76 -2.42
N THR A 27 -11.29 8.29 -2.91
CA THR A 27 -12.48 7.46 -3.20
C THR A 27 -12.14 6.32 -4.17
N THR A 28 -11.24 6.58 -5.12
CA THR A 28 -10.54 5.55 -5.88
C THR A 28 -9.09 5.60 -5.41
N THR A 29 -8.68 4.63 -4.62
CA THR A 29 -7.32 4.54 -4.05
C THR A 29 -6.39 3.86 -5.05
N GLY A 30 -5.30 4.52 -5.41
CA GLY A 30 -4.20 3.90 -6.14
C GLY A 30 -3.34 3.06 -5.19
N TRP A 31 -2.83 1.92 -5.64
CA TRP A 31 -1.96 1.08 -4.84
C TRP A 31 -0.84 0.45 -5.66
N ALA A 32 0.30 0.25 -5.01
CA ALA A 32 1.40 -0.57 -5.51
C ALA A 32 1.94 -1.44 -4.37
N LEU A 33 2.11 -2.72 -4.63
CA LEU A 33 2.66 -3.70 -3.71
C LEU A 33 3.94 -4.26 -4.31
N ARG A 34 5.05 -4.15 -3.60
CA ARG A 34 6.23 -4.97 -3.87
C ARG A 34 6.16 -6.18 -2.95
N ASP A 35 6.06 -7.38 -3.52
CA ASP A 35 6.03 -8.62 -2.74
C ASP A 35 7.41 -9.04 -2.23
N ALA A 36 7.47 -10.21 -1.60
CA ALA A 36 8.71 -10.74 -1.03
C ALA A 36 9.74 -11.16 -2.09
N ASP A 37 9.28 -11.56 -3.27
CA ASP A 37 10.12 -11.97 -4.39
C ASP A 37 10.60 -10.76 -5.22
N GLY A 38 10.12 -9.56 -4.89
CA GLY A 38 10.45 -8.31 -5.55
C GLY A 38 9.56 -7.99 -6.75
N LEU A 39 8.52 -8.78 -7.01
CA LEU A 39 7.53 -8.47 -8.03
C LEU A 39 6.69 -7.27 -7.57
N ILE A 40 6.47 -6.34 -8.50
CA ILE A 40 5.63 -5.18 -8.28
C ILE A 40 4.27 -5.42 -8.92
N LEU A 41 3.23 -5.39 -8.10
CA LEU A 41 1.83 -5.38 -8.50
C LEU A 41 1.25 -3.99 -8.24
N SER A 42 0.32 -3.54 -9.07
CA SER A 42 -0.32 -2.24 -8.89
C SER A 42 -1.73 -2.23 -9.45
N GLY A 43 -2.55 -1.31 -8.95
CA GLY A 43 -3.90 -1.10 -9.47
C GLY A 43 -4.65 -0.01 -8.74
N THR A 44 -5.97 -0.07 -8.81
CA THR A 44 -6.87 0.84 -8.09
C THR A 44 -7.94 0.07 -7.33
N ALA A 45 -8.31 0.54 -6.14
CA ALA A 45 -9.45 0.04 -5.38
C ALA A 45 -10.50 1.16 -5.23
N SER A 46 -11.78 0.84 -5.43
CA SER A 46 -12.87 1.83 -5.35
C SER A 46 -13.66 1.67 -4.06
N PHE A 47 -13.76 2.76 -3.29
CA PHE A 47 -14.53 2.88 -2.06
C PHE A 47 -15.67 3.89 -2.19
N ARG A 48 -16.22 4.02 -3.40
CA ARG A 48 -17.45 4.80 -3.65
C ARG A 48 -18.60 4.22 -2.82
N PRO A 49 -19.32 5.04 -2.03
CA PRO A 49 -20.49 4.56 -1.30
C PRO A 49 -21.62 4.22 -2.27
N GLY A 50 -22.35 3.15 -1.97
CA GLY A 50 -23.64 2.87 -2.61
C GLY A 50 -24.75 3.76 -2.07
N ARG A 51 -25.88 3.85 -2.80
CA ARG A 51 -27.06 4.65 -2.41
C ARG A 51 -27.68 4.25 -1.06
N PHE A 52 -27.42 3.02 -0.61
CA PHE A 52 -27.93 2.46 0.64
C PHE A 52 -26.84 2.19 1.68
N ASP A 53 -25.61 2.64 1.40
CA ASP A 53 -24.50 2.45 2.33
C ASP A 53 -24.58 3.48 3.46
N GLY A 54 -24.44 3.02 4.71
CA GLY A 54 -24.20 3.92 5.84
C GLY A 54 -22.86 4.65 5.68
N GLY A 55 -22.71 5.82 6.31
CA GLY A 55 -21.53 6.68 6.16
C GLY A 55 -20.18 6.00 6.44
N GLY A 56 -20.17 4.98 7.31
CA GLY A 56 -18.98 4.21 7.66
C GLY A 56 -18.61 3.08 6.68
N MET A 57 -19.49 2.72 5.74
CA MET A 57 -19.32 1.52 4.91
C MET A 57 -18.06 1.55 4.04
N ARG A 58 -17.69 2.74 3.53
CA ARG A 58 -16.44 2.91 2.77
C ARG A 58 -15.20 2.54 3.58
N PHE A 59 -15.18 2.89 4.87
CA PHE A 59 -14.04 2.65 5.76
C PHE A 59 -13.97 1.18 6.16
N LEU A 60 -15.12 0.53 6.34
CA LEU A 60 -15.19 -0.92 6.53
C LEU A 60 -14.66 -1.67 5.31
N ARG A 61 -15.09 -1.29 4.09
CA ARG A 61 -14.57 -1.88 2.84
C ARG A 61 -13.07 -1.67 2.70
N PHE A 62 -12.57 -0.47 3.03
CA PHE A 62 -11.15 -0.18 3.00
C PHE A 62 -10.35 -1.04 4.00
N THR A 63 -10.85 -1.19 5.23
CA THR A 63 -10.27 -2.07 6.26
C THR A 63 -10.21 -3.53 5.80
N ASN A 64 -11.29 -4.03 5.21
CA ASN A 64 -11.36 -5.39 4.69
C ASN A 64 -10.36 -5.59 3.55
N TRP A 65 -10.27 -4.62 2.65
CA TRP A 65 -9.33 -4.64 1.53
C TRP A 65 -7.86 -4.63 2.00
N LEU A 66 -7.48 -3.80 2.98
CA LEU A 66 -6.14 -3.81 3.57
C LEU A 66 -5.82 -5.19 4.19
N THR A 67 -6.79 -5.75 4.90
CA THR A 67 -6.64 -7.09 5.52
C THR A 67 -6.49 -8.19 4.47
N GLU A 68 -7.17 -8.07 3.34
CA GLU A 68 -7.04 -9.01 2.23
C GLU A 68 -5.67 -8.90 1.56
N ILE A 69 -5.17 -7.68 1.29
CA ILE A 69 -3.81 -7.49 0.76
C ILE A 69 -2.78 -8.12 1.70
N ASP A 70 -2.82 -7.78 2.99
CA ASP A 70 -1.89 -8.32 3.99
C ASP A 70 -1.90 -9.85 4.05
N ARG A 71 -3.10 -10.46 3.94
CA ARG A 71 -3.23 -11.92 3.92
C ARG A 71 -2.66 -12.54 2.65
N LEU A 72 -2.87 -11.92 1.49
CA LEU A 72 -2.50 -12.48 0.19
C LEU A 72 -1.02 -12.24 -0.16
N SER A 73 -0.44 -11.13 0.29
CA SER A 73 0.97 -10.80 0.02
C SER A 73 1.95 -11.41 1.02
N GLY A 74 1.45 -11.98 2.11
CA GLY A 74 2.20 -12.15 3.35
C GLY A 74 2.27 -10.83 4.14
N PRO A 75 2.65 -10.89 5.44
CA PRO A 75 2.56 -9.74 6.34
C PRO A 75 3.26 -8.50 5.78
N ILE A 76 2.51 -7.42 5.61
CA ILE A 76 3.03 -6.15 5.13
C ILE A 76 4.05 -5.64 6.15
N ALA A 77 5.28 -5.36 5.70
CA ALA A 77 6.33 -4.85 6.58
C ALA A 77 6.27 -3.34 6.75
N THR A 78 5.80 -2.60 5.75
CA THR A 78 5.60 -1.16 5.89
C THR A 78 4.62 -0.61 4.87
N ILE A 79 3.97 0.49 5.22
CA ILE A 79 3.04 1.21 4.34
C ILE A 79 3.52 2.63 4.10
N TRP A 80 3.59 3.03 2.84
CA TRP A 80 3.82 4.41 2.43
C TRP A 80 2.54 4.97 1.86
N PHE A 81 2.21 6.22 2.16
CA PHE A 81 1.07 6.89 1.53
C PHE A 81 1.33 8.35 1.24
N GLU A 82 0.64 8.90 0.24
CA GLU A 82 0.74 10.32 -0.08
C GLU A 82 0.10 11.18 1.01
N GLU A 83 0.89 12.08 1.60
CA GLU A 83 0.42 13.07 2.58
C GLU A 83 -0.10 14.32 1.85
N VAL A 84 -1.42 14.41 1.69
CA VAL A 84 -2.07 15.55 1.03
C VAL A 84 -2.43 16.61 2.06
N ARG A 85 -1.67 17.71 2.09
CA ARG A 85 -1.88 18.82 3.05
C ARG A 85 -2.89 19.87 2.59
N ARG A 86 -3.31 19.85 1.32
CA ARG A 86 -4.25 20.82 0.74
C ARG A 86 -5.27 20.09 -0.13
N HIS A 87 -6.53 20.16 0.27
CA HIS A 87 -7.66 19.71 -0.55
C HIS A 87 -8.41 20.93 -1.08
N ALA A 88 -8.70 20.95 -2.38
CA ALA A 88 -9.47 22.02 -3.00
C ALA A 88 -10.97 21.95 -2.66
N ALA A 89 -11.46 20.80 -2.21
CA ALA A 89 -12.87 20.55 -1.89
C ALA A 89 -13.01 19.86 -0.51
N THR A 90 -14.01 20.28 0.26
CA THR A 90 -14.31 19.77 1.61
C THR A 90 -14.60 18.26 1.63
N ASP A 91 -15.36 17.77 0.65
CA ASP A 91 -15.68 16.35 0.58
C ASP A 91 -14.44 15.50 0.35
N ALA A 92 -13.54 15.92 -0.55
CA ALA A 92 -12.27 15.23 -0.77
C ALA A 92 -11.41 15.18 0.50
N ALA A 93 -11.40 16.27 1.28
CA ALA A 93 -10.72 16.33 2.56
C ALA A 93 -11.31 15.34 3.59
N HIS A 94 -12.64 15.25 3.69
CA HIS A 94 -13.30 14.30 4.59
C HIS A 94 -13.03 12.86 4.20
N VAL A 95 -13.07 12.53 2.90
CA VAL A 95 -12.75 11.18 2.42
C VAL A 95 -11.31 10.83 2.75
N TYR A 96 -10.37 11.71 2.39
CA TYR A 96 -8.95 11.50 2.66
C TYR A 96 -8.70 11.32 4.16
N GLY A 97 -9.20 12.23 4.99
CA GLY A 97 -9.03 12.17 6.45
C GLY A 97 -9.59 10.88 7.06
N GLY A 98 -10.77 10.45 6.62
CA GLY A 98 -11.37 9.20 7.09
C GLY A 98 -10.59 7.95 6.64
N LEU A 99 -10.09 7.92 5.40
CA LEU A 99 -9.26 6.82 4.91
C LEU A 99 -7.91 6.78 5.64
N MET A 100 -7.28 7.94 5.86
CA MET A 100 -6.03 8.05 6.62
C MET A 100 -6.21 7.57 8.06
N ALA A 101 -7.27 7.99 8.75
CA ALA A 101 -7.57 7.52 10.10
C ALA A 101 -7.80 6.00 10.13
N THR A 102 -8.49 5.46 9.11
CA THR A 102 -8.73 4.01 8.99
C THR A 102 -7.43 3.25 8.74
N LEU A 103 -6.59 3.72 7.83
CA LEU A 103 -5.29 3.11 7.50
C LEU A 103 -4.39 3.05 8.73
N THR A 104 -4.21 4.19 9.39
CA THR A 104 -3.32 4.32 10.55
C THR A 104 -3.83 3.47 11.71
N SER A 105 -5.13 3.49 12.01
CA SER A 105 -5.72 2.60 13.02
C SER A 105 -5.53 1.12 12.69
N TRP A 106 -5.73 0.70 11.43
CA TRP A 106 -5.51 -0.68 11.00
C TRP A 106 -4.06 -1.12 11.18
N ALA A 107 -3.12 -0.22 10.87
CA ALA A 107 -1.68 -0.46 10.94
C ALA A 107 -1.18 -0.54 12.39
N GLU A 108 -1.60 0.39 13.26
CA GLU A 108 -1.30 0.37 14.70
C GLU A 108 -1.75 -0.94 15.36
N LEU A 109 -2.98 -1.40 15.06
CA LEU A 109 -3.52 -2.65 15.60
C LEU A 109 -2.70 -3.90 15.22
N ARG A 110 -1.93 -3.83 14.13
CA ARG A 110 -1.10 -4.93 13.62
C ARG A 110 0.40 -4.71 13.83
N GLY A 111 0.80 -3.58 14.40
CA GLY A 111 2.21 -3.20 14.53
C GLY A 111 2.90 -3.03 13.17
N VAL A 112 2.17 -2.59 12.14
CA VAL A 112 2.74 -2.32 10.81
C VAL A 112 3.20 -0.86 10.76
N PRO A 113 4.50 -0.57 10.59
CA PRO A 113 4.99 0.78 10.43
C PRO A 113 4.41 1.45 9.18
N TYR A 114 4.03 2.72 9.30
CA TYR A 114 3.54 3.52 8.17
C TYR A 114 4.15 4.92 8.15
N GLN A 115 4.25 5.52 6.97
CA GLN A 115 4.73 6.88 6.81
C GLN A 115 4.00 7.62 5.69
N GLY A 116 3.52 8.83 6.03
CA GLY A 116 3.03 9.80 5.06
C GLY A 116 4.19 10.52 4.37
N VAL A 117 4.17 10.59 3.04
CA VAL A 117 5.18 11.29 2.23
C VAL A 117 4.53 12.53 1.61
N PRO A 118 5.04 13.75 1.90
CA PRO A 118 4.50 14.96 1.30
C PRO A 118 4.58 14.90 -0.23
N VAL A 119 3.48 15.25 -0.91
CA VAL A 119 3.37 15.27 -2.39
C VAL A 119 4.52 16.04 -3.05
N GLY A 120 4.99 17.11 -2.41
CA GLY A 120 6.08 17.96 -2.91
C GLY A 120 7.48 17.33 -2.88
N THR A 121 7.65 16.20 -2.18
CA THR A 121 8.90 15.43 -2.16
C THR A 121 8.96 14.47 -3.35
N ILE A 122 7.82 13.90 -3.75
CA ILE A 122 7.70 12.94 -4.86
C ILE A 122 7.94 13.62 -6.22
N LYS A 123 7.45 14.86 -6.39
CA LYS A 123 7.59 15.63 -7.65
C LYS A 123 8.98 16.20 -7.91
N ARG A 124 9.98 15.93 -7.05
CA ARG A 124 11.34 16.47 -7.18
C ARG A 124 12.32 15.53 -7.90
N HIS A 125 11.87 14.31 -8.20
CA HIS A 125 12.68 13.27 -8.86
C HIS A 125 12.03 12.75 -10.16
N ALA A 126 11.06 13.50 -10.70
CA ALA A 126 10.44 13.27 -12.00
C ALA A 126 10.95 14.29 -13.03
#